data_AF-A0AA48GZV2-F1
#
_entry.id   AF-A0AA48GZV2-F1
#
_cell.length_a   1.000
_cell.length_b   1.000
_cell.length_c   1.000
_cell.angle_alpha   90.00
_cell.angle_beta   90.00
_cell.angle_gamma   90.00
#
_symmetry.space_group_name_H-M   'P 1'
#
loop_
_entity.id
_entity.type
_entity.pdbx_description
1 polymer ?
#
loop_
_entity_poly.entity_id
_entity_poly.type
_entity_poly.pdbx_seq_one_letter_code
_entity_poly.pdbx_strand_id
1 'polypeptide(L)'
;MAVRILGGTPMNDQDAPFFQALGSRIASARKALNRTQQELADQLGVAQQTYAKWEMGRARIQVDMLPRLAQGLQVSMDELVGVKTGPQPKRGPANNFEKRIERMRKLPRTKQQLILDMLDAFLAKASH
;
A
#
# COMPACT_ATOMS: atom_id res chain seq x y z
N MET A 1 19.23 17.34 22.33
CA MET A 1 20.45 16.65 21.84
C MET A 1 20.15 16.05 20.47
N ALA A 2 20.79 16.56 19.41
CA ALA A 2 20.57 16.08 18.05
C ALA A 2 21.43 14.85 17.76
N VAL A 3 20.80 13.73 17.42
CA VAL A 3 21.51 12.51 16.98
C VAL A 3 21.94 12.74 15.53
N ARG A 4 23.26 12.87 15.31
CA ARG A 4 23.87 13.10 14.01
C ARG A 4 23.96 11.78 13.24
N ILE A 5 23.10 11.58 12.24
CA ILE A 5 23.22 10.49 11.25
C ILE A 5 23.91 11.05 10.01
N LEU A 6 25.04 10.44 9.62
CA LEU A 6 25.82 10.80 8.45
C LEU A 6 25.00 10.56 7.16
N GLY A 7 24.86 11.59 6.32
CA GLY A 7 24.46 11.45 4.91
C GLY A 7 22.98 11.65 4.55
N GLY A 8 22.13 12.16 5.43
CA GLY A 8 20.75 12.53 5.08
C GLY A 8 20.31 13.75 5.87
N THR A 9 19.47 14.60 5.29
CA THR A 9 18.83 15.71 6.00
C THR A 9 18.33 15.21 7.37
N PRO A 10 18.60 15.93 8.47
CA PRO A 10 18.04 15.55 9.76
C PRO A 10 16.54 15.36 9.61
N MET A 11 16.00 14.34 10.28
CA MET A 11 14.57 14.09 10.22
C MET A 11 13.87 15.37 10.66
N ASN A 12 13.08 15.98 9.75
CA ASN A 12 12.39 17.20 10.08
C ASN A 12 11.41 16.86 11.21
N ASP A 13 11.31 17.69 12.24
CA ASP A 13 10.46 17.43 13.41
C ASP A 13 8.99 17.19 13.00
N GLN A 14 8.59 17.75 11.85
CA GLN A 14 7.27 17.55 11.24
C GLN A 14 7.02 16.11 10.75
N ASP A 15 8.06 15.38 10.34
CA ASP A 15 7.93 14.01 9.82
C ASP A 15 8.07 12.95 10.93
N ALA A 16 8.56 13.35 12.12
CA ALA A 16 8.80 12.44 13.24
C ALA A 16 7.59 11.58 13.63
N PRO A 17 6.37 12.13 13.72
CA PRO A 17 5.19 11.35 14.06
C PRO A 17 4.89 10.25 13.04
N PHE A 18 5.11 10.51 11.75
CA PHE A 18 4.87 9.55 10.68
C PHE A 18 5.80 8.33 10.81
N PHE A 19 7.11 8.55 10.94
CA PHE A 19 8.08 7.46 11.03
C PHE A 19 7.95 6.66 12.33
N GLN A 20 7.57 7.30 13.43
CA GLN A 20 7.29 6.58 14.68
C GLN A 20 6.06 5.67 14.54
N ALA A 21 4.99 6.15 13.90
CA ALA A 21 3.81 5.34 13.62
C ALA A 21 4.11 4.20 12.63
N LEU A 22 4.90 4.46 11.58
CA LEU A 22 5.37 3.46 10.62
C LEU A 22 6.21 2.38 11.32
N GLY A 23 7.17 2.76 12.17
CA GLY A 23 7.98 1.84 12.94
C GLY A 23 7.15 0.95 13.87
N SER A 24 6.15 1.52 14.54
CA SER A 24 5.20 0.76 15.36
C SER A 24 4.42 -0.28 14.55
N ARG A 25 3.96 0.07 13.33
CA ARG A 25 3.28 -0.87 12.43
C ARG A 25 4.20 -2.00 11.97
N ILE A 26 5.43 -1.69 11.57
CA ILE A 26 6.45 -2.67 11.19
C ILE A 26 6.69 -3.67 12.34
N ALA A 27 6.90 -3.16 13.56
CA ALA A 27 7.12 -3.99 14.74
C ALA A 27 5.91 -4.88 15.07
N SER A 28 4.70 -4.35 14.89
CA SER A 28 3.46 -5.09 15.15
C SER A 28 3.25 -6.21 14.13
N ALA A 29 3.43 -5.91 12.84
CA ALA A 29 3.33 -6.90 11.76
C ALA A 29 4.38 -8.02 11.91
N ARG A 30 5.64 -7.66 12.21
CA ARG A 30 6.68 -8.67 12.47
C ARG A 30 6.30 -9.59 13.63
N LYS A 31 5.83 -9.03 14.74
CA LYS A 31 5.41 -9.80 15.92
C LYS A 31 4.23 -10.72 15.60
N ALA A 32 3.28 -10.28 14.78
CA ALA A 32 2.17 -11.13 14.33
C ALA A 32 2.64 -12.35 13.51
N LEU A 33 3.76 -12.21 12.79
CA LEU A 33 4.41 -13.32 12.09
C LEU A 33 5.34 -14.18 12.96
N ASN A 34 5.48 -13.87 14.25
CA ASN A 34 6.44 -14.52 15.17
C ASN A 34 7.89 -14.54 14.66
N ARG A 35 8.30 -13.49 13.93
CA ARG A 35 9.67 -13.36 13.40
C ARG A 35 10.53 -12.45 14.27
N THR A 36 11.82 -12.73 14.32
CA THR A 36 12.84 -11.88 14.93
C THR A 36 13.21 -10.72 14.01
N GLN A 37 13.82 -9.67 14.55
CA GLN A 37 14.35 -8.57 13.73
C GLN A 37 15.48 -9.04 12.80
N GLN A 38 16.28 -10.02 13.25
CA GLN A 38 17.38 -10.58 12.47
C GLN A 38 16.85 -11.30 11.21
N GLU A 39 15.85 -12.17 11.36
CA GLU A 39 15.28 -12.92 10.23
C GLU A 39 14.75 -12.01 9.11
N LEU A 40 14.03 -10.93 9.46
CA LEU A 40 13.53 -10.00 8.46
C LEU A 40 14.63 -9.11 7.88
N ALA A 41 15.63 -8.74 8.69
CA ALA A 41 16.78 -7.99 8.20
C ALA A 41 17.57 -8.81 7.16
N ASP A 42 17.79 -10.09 7.43
CA ASP A 42 18.46 -11.03 6.51
C ASP A 42 17.66 -11.19 5.21
N GLN A 43 16.34 -11.37 5.30
CA GLN A 43 15.46 -11.46 4.13
C GLN A 43 15.50 -10.18 3.27
N LEU A 44 15.64 -9.01 3.89
CA LEU A 44 15.67 -7.71 3.23
C LEU A 44 17.08 -7.29 2.80
N GLY A 45 18.12 -8.04 3.15
CA GLY A 45 19.50 -7.71 2.85
C GLY A 45 20.01 -6.46 3.57
N VAL A 46 19.52 -6.20 4.79
CA VAL A 46 19.94 -5.06 5.62
C VAL A 46 20.52 -5.52 6.96
N ALA A 47 21.32 -4.68 7.60
CA ALA A 47 21.77 -4.97 8.96
C ALA A 47 20.59 -4.99 9.95
N GLN A 48 20.62 -5.90 10.94
CA GLN A 48 19.60 -5.98 11.99
C GLN A 48 19.42 -4.64 12.74
N GLN A 49 20.50 -3.89 12.94
CA GLN A 49 20.43 -2.56 13.55
C GLN A 49 19.66 -1.55 12.69
N THR A 50 19.74 -1.65 11.36
CA THR A 50 18.97 -0.82 10.42
C THR A 50 17.49 -1.13 10.58
N TYR A 51 17.13 -2.41 10.59
CA TYR A 51 15.76 -2.85 10.79
C TYR A 51 15.21 -2.40 12.16
N ALA A 52 16.00 -2.52 13.23
CA ALA A 52 15.62 -2.02 14.57
C ALA A 52 15.41 -0.50 14.58
N LYS A 53 16.21 0.28 13.85
CA LYS A 53 16.02 1.73 13.72
C LYS A 53 14.72 2.07 12.99
N TRP A 54 14.29 1.25 12.02
CA TRP A 54 12.99 1.42 11.38
C TRP A 54 11.85 1.19 12.37
N GLU A 55 11.90 0.12 13.17
CA GLU A 55 10.87 -0.15 14.19
C GLU A 55 10.78 0.96 15.25
N MET A 56 11.91 1.59 15.57
CA MET A 56 11.94 2.72 16.50
C MET A 56 11.55 4.06 15.85
N GLY A 57 11.34 4.11 14.53
CA GLY A 57 11.10 5.36 13.80
C GLY A 57 12.31 6.32 13.81
N ARG A 58 13.53 5.80 13.95
CA ARG A 58 14.77 6.59 14.06
C ARG A 58 15.59 6.65 12.76
N ALA A 59 15.11 5.99 11.70
CA ALA A 59 15.74 6.01 10.38
C ALA A 59 14.68 6.04 9.28
N ARG A 60 14.99 6.77 8.21
CA ARG A 60 14.18 6.73 6.99
C ARG A 60 14.36 5.38 6.29
N ILE A 61 13.27 4.90 5.67
CA ILE A 61 13.26 3.73 4.80
C ILE A 61 13.32 4.24 3.37
N GLN A 62 14.20 3.67 2.54
CA GLN A 62 14.23 4.03 1.12
C GLN A 62 12.95 3.52 0.43
N VAL A 63 12.44 4.27 -0.53
CA VAL A 63 11.12 4.01 -1.15
C VAL A 63 11.08 2.64 -1.84
N ASP A 64 12.18 2.24 -2.46
CA ASP A 64 12.38 0.94 -3.11
C ASP A 64 12.38 -0.25 -2.14
N MET A 65 12.65 -0.02 -0.85
CA MET A 65 12.58 -1.03 0.19
C MET A 65 11.15 -1.28 0.69
N LEU A 66 10.23 -0.33 0.51
CA LEU A 66 8.86 -0.45 1.02
C LEU A 66 8.10 -1.65 0.43
N PRO A 67 8.14 -1.94 -0.88
CA PRO A 67 7.47 -3.12 -1.43
C PRO A 67 8.02 -4.43 -0.86
N ARG A 68 9.34 -4.53 -0.71
CA ARG A 68 10.00 -5.72 -0.15
C ARG A 68 9.65 -5.90 1.32
N LEU A 69 9.61 -4.81 2.07
CA LEU A 69 9.20 -4.80 3.47
C LEU A 69 7.74 -5.23 3.63
N ALA A 70 6.82 -4.70 2.81
CA ALA A 70 5.42 -5.10 2.81
C ALA A 70 5.24 -6.59 2.51
N GLN A 71 5.96 -7.10 1.51
CA GLN A 71 5.98 -8.53 1.18
C GLN A 71 6.53 -9.39 2.33
N GLY A 72 7.67 -9.01 2.92
CA GLY A 72 8.26 -9.73 4.05
C GLY A 72 7.38 -9.74 5.30
N LEU A 73 6.61 -8.68 5.50
CA LEU A 73 5.65 -8.54 6.60
C LEU A 73 4.25 -9.09 6.27
N GLN A 74 4.01 -9.56 5.05
CA GLN A 74 2.72 -10.06 4.58
C GLN A 74 1.55 -9.08 4.81
N VAL A 75 1.82 -7.78 4.62
CA VAL A 75 0.83 -6.69 4.74
C VAL A 75 0.68 -5.96 3.41
N SER A 76 -0.44 -5.27 3.23
CA SER A 76 -0.60 -4.35 2.09
C SER A 76 0.25 -3.10 2.27
N MET A 77 0.54 -2.40 1.17
CA MET A 77 1.21 -1.10 1.24
C MET A 77 0.40 -0.08 2.04
N ASP A 78 -0.93 -0.09 1.89
CA ASP A 78 -1.84 0.81 2.61
C ASP A 78 -1.76 0.57 4.12
N GLU A 79 -1.76 -0.69 4.55
CA GLU A 79 -1.57 -1.08 5.95
C GLU A 79 -0.20 -0.64 6.47
N LEU A 80 0.87 -0.87 5.69
CA LEU A 80 2.23 -0.52 6.09
C LEU A 80 2.37 0.99 6.32
N VAL A 81 1.90 1.82 5.39
CA VAL A 81 2.04 3.29 5.49
C VAL A 81 0.95 3.93 6.36
N GLY A 82 -0.06 3.17 6.79
CA GLY A 82 -1.12 3.64 7.67
C GLY A 82 -2.22 4.42 6.95
N VAL A 83 -2.38 4.21 5.64
CA VAL A 83 -3.55 4.70 4.90
C VAL A 83 -4.73 3.87 5.38
N LYS A 84 -5.58 4.47 6.21
CA LYS A 84 -6.89 3.91 6.52
C LYS A 84 -7.69 3.94 5.23
N THR A 85 -7.70 2.83 4.52
CA THR A 85 -8.72 2.61 3.51
C THR A 85 -10.03 2.50 4.29
N GLY A 86 -10.77 3.61 4.40
CA GLY A 86 -12.22 3.54 4.62
C GLY A 86 -12.78 2.50 3.64
N PRO A 87 -13.87 1.79 4.01
CA PRO A 87 -14.27 0.53 3.38
C PRO A 87 -13.93 0.60 1.90
N GLN A 88 -12.87 -0.12 1.50
CA GLN A 88 -12.49 -0.24 0.10
C GLN A 88 -13.82 -0.43 -0.61
N PRO A 89 -14.21 0.42 -1.60
CA PRO A 89 -15.40 0.11 -2.37
C PRO A 89 -15.12 -1.31 -2.83
N LYS A 90 -15.85 -2.28 -2.26
CA LYS A 90 -15.62 -3.69 -2.52
C LYS A 90 -15.69 -3.71 -4.03
N ARG A 91 -14.55 -3.85 -4.71
CA ARG A 91 -14.54 -4.03 -6.15
C ARG A 91 -15.46 -5.22 -6.31
N GLY A 92 -16.69 -4.93 -6.76
CA GLY A 92 -17.78 -5.89 -6.73
C GLY A 92 -17.27 -7.17 -7.36
N PRO A 93 -17.74 -8.35 -6.92
CA PRO A 93 -17.08 -9.64 -7.11
C PRO A 93 -16.20 -9.64 -8.36
N ALA A 94 -14.88 -9.55 -8.11
CA ALA A 94 -13.88 -9.54 -9.15
C ALA A 94 -14.20 -10.69 -10.11
N ASN A 95 -14.38 -10.33 -11.38
CA ASN A 95 -14.65 -11.16 -12.57
C ASN A 95 -15.97 -10.89 -13.30
N ASN A 96 -17.04 -10.33 -12.71
CA ASN A 96 -18.29 -10.18 -13.49
C ASN A 96 -18.30 -8.97 -14.43
N PHE A 97 -17.77 -7.82 -13.99
CA PHE A 97 -17.74 -6.61 -14.82
C PHE A 97 -16.71 -6.73 -15.95
N GLU A 98 -15.50 -7.18 -15.63
CA GLU A 98 -14.44 -7.40 -16.62
C GLU A 98 -14.86 -8.41 -17.70
N LYS A 99 -15.48 -9.55 -17.31
CA LYS A 99 -16.04 -10.51 -18.28
C LYS A 99 -17.11 -9.90 -19.19
N ARG A 100 -17.93 -8.99 -18.66
CA ARG A 100 -18.95 -8.28 -19.45
C ARG A 100 -18.30 -7.30 -20.42
N ILE A 101 -17.29 -6.54 -19.99
CA ILE A 101 -16.52 -5.60 -20.83
C ILE A 101 -15.82 -6.36 -21.98
N GLU A 102 -15.25 -7.53 -21.70
CA GLU A 102 -14.62 -8.37 -22.72
C GLU A 102 -15.65 -8.90 -23.74
N ARG A 103 -16.82 -9.33 -23.28
CA ARG A 103 -17.93 -9.75 -24.17
C ARG A 103 -18.41 -8.59 -25.04
N MET A 104 -18.54 -7.39 -24.48
CA MET A 104 -18.93 -6.19 -25.24
C MET A 104 -17.94 -5.88 -26.35
N ARG A 105 -16.63 -5.96 -26.08
CA ARG A 105 -15.58 -5.73 -27.10
C ARG A 105 -15.67 -6.67 -28.32
N LYS A 106 -16.20 -7.89 -28.13
CA LYS A 106 -16.37 -8.88 -29.21
C LYS A 106 -17.64 -8.69 -30.04
N LEU A 107 -18.55 -7.80 -29.61
CA LEU A 107 -19.78 -7.53 -30.36
C LEU A 107 -19.53 -6.60 -31.56
N PRO A 108 -20.38 -6.63 -32.59
CA PRO A 108 -20.38 -5.63 -33.66
C PRO A 108 -20.52 -4.19 -33.11
N ARG A 109 -19.87 -3.22 -33.78
CA ARG A 109 -19.82 -1.81 -33.35
C ARG A 109 -21.20 -1.21 -33.07
N THR A 110 -22.23 -1.56 -33.84
CA THR A 110 -23.61 -1.10 -33.64
C THR A 110 -24.19 -1.57 -32.30
N LYS A 111 -23.89 -2.80 -31.88
CA LYS A 111 -24.34 -3.33 -30.57
C LYS A 111 -23.54 -2.73 -29.43
N GLN A 112 -22.26 -2.42 -29.64
CA GLN A 112 -21.45 -1.69 -28.66
C GLN A 112 -22.01 -0.29 -28.41
N GLN A 113 -22.32 0.43 -29.48
CA GLN A 113 -22.87 1.79 -29.40
C GLN A 113 -24.19 1.81 -28.63
N LEU A 114 -25.10 0.89 -28.95
CA LEU A 114 -26.36 0.77 -28.23
C LEU A 114 -26.18 0.55 -26.72
N ILE A 115 -25.18 -0.23 -26.31
CA ILE A 115 -24.89 -0.45 -24.88
C ILE A 115 -24.33 0.82 -24.22
N LEU A 116 -23.49 1.57 -24.92
CA LEU A 116 -22.95 2.85 -24.42
C LEU A 116 -24.07 3.88 -24.26
N ASP A 117 -24.94 4.00 -25.25
CA ASP A 117 -26.06 4.95 -25.21
C ASP A 117 -27.02 4.62 -24.05
N MET A 118 -27.27 3.33 -23.78
CA MET A 118 -28.04 2.90 -22.61
C MET A 118 -27.31 3.26 -21.30
N LEU A 119 -26.01 3.01 -21.20
CA LEU A 119 -25.22 3.33 -20.00
C LEU A 119 -25.27 4.83 -19.70
N ASP A 120 -25.09 5.67 -20.71
CA ASP A 120 -25.16 7.13 -20.57
C ASP A 120 -26.56 7.59 -20.11
N ALA A 121 -27.61 7.01 -20.67
CA ALA A 121 -28.98 7.27 -20.23
C ALA A 121 -29.24 6.85 -18.77
N PHE A 122 -28.66 5.73 -18.32
CA PHE A 122 -28.74 5.30 -16.92
C PHE A 122 -27.95 6.23 -15.98
N LEU A 123 -26.75 6.65 -16.37
CA LEU A 123 -25.92 7.55 -15.56
C LEU A 123 -26.55 8.93 -15.43
N ALA A 124 -27.14 9.47 -16.51
CA ALA A 124 -27.85 10.75 -16.48
C ALA A 124 -29.07 10.74 -15.52
N LYS A 125 -29.76 9.61 -15.40
CA LYS A 125 -30.88 9.43 -14.45
C LYS A 125 -30.43 9.27 -12.99
N ALA A 126 -29.21 8.79 -12.75
CA ALA A 126 -28.68 8.58 -11.40
C ALA A 126 -28.03 9.83 -10.78
N SER A 127 -27.76 10.86 -11.59
CA SER A 127 -27.23 12.17 -11.17
C SER A 127 -28.30 13.19 -10.78
N HIS A 128 -29.57 12.77 -10.71
CA HIS A 128 -30.71 13.53 -10.19
C HIS A 128 -31.26 12.86 -8.92
#